data_AF-A0A7X3FI32-F1
#
_entry.id   AF-A0A7X3FI32-F1
#
_cell.length_a   1.000
_cell.length_b   1.000
_cell.length_c   1.000
_cell.angle_alpha   90.00
_cell.angle_beta   90.00
_cell.angle_gamma   90.00
#
_symmetry.space_group_name_H-M   'P 1'
#
loop_
_entity.id
_entity.type
_entity.pdbx_description
1 polymer ?
#
loop_
_entity_poly.entity_id
_entity_poly.type
_entity_poly.pdbx_seq_one_letter_code
_entity_poly.pdbx_strand_id
1 'polypeptide(L)'
;MTLTNIVRTTGIALTLSLALTACGPGTESKTAGTKPSANQVEPGTPSPAPASSAAPQSPAPSPSANAQQATPAPSTEASQKTKYRINSNYDVVPVDASGEKKVVLLTFDDGPKEKAMLESMLGTLDKHKAKAIFFMNGTRIKQHPELAKLIHDRGQALGNHSWDHVDLKKENPDNLEHQIGDVVQILEEMTGSKPRFFRPPYGSGNDAVKAKAKAHQLIYMTWSNGSMDWEMSAKKNDPDKIVANVLEQLHPGSNILMHELPWTAEALDKLLTELEKKGYTFVDPAQITAES
;
A
#
# COMPACT_ATOMS: atom_id res chain seq x y z
N MET A 1 32.35 -48.91 -29.74
CA MET A 1 31.91 -47.87 -30.69
C MET A 1 31.23 -46.79 -29.85
N THR A 2 31.87 -45.66 -29.54
CA THR A 2 31.86 -44.38 -30.33
C THR A 2 30.45 -43.87 -30.64
N LEU A 3 30.07 -42.60 -30.42
CA LEU A 3 30.86 -41.38 -30.13
C LEU A 3 30.29 -40.52 -28.98
N THR A 4 31.19 -39.79 -28.31
CA THR A 4 30.90 -38.60 -27.49
C THR A 4 30.68 -37.39 -28.39
N ASN A 5 29.62 -36.60 -28.16
CA ASN A 5 29.42 -35.33 -28.88
C ASN A 5 29.86 -34.13 -28.03
N ILE A 6 30.74 -33.30 -28.61
CA ILE A 6 31.28 -32.07 -28.05
C ILE A 6 30.49 -30.90 -28.63
N VAL A 7 29.97 -30.00 -27.79
CA VAL A 7 29.49 -28.68 -28.23
C VAL A 7 30.45 -27.62 -27.70
N ARG A 8 31.00 -26.81 -28.61
CA ARG A 8 32.00 -25.79 -28.31
C ARG A 8 31.36 -24.51 -27.82
N THR A 9 31.88 -23.96 -26.73
CA THR A 9 31.67 -22.58 -26.29
C THR A 9 32.43 -21.64 -27.21
N THR A 10 31.77 -20.61 -27.74
CA THR A 10 32.44 -19.49 -28.45
C THR A 10 31.98 -18.18 -27.81
N GLY A 11 32.82 -17.60 -26.96
CA GLY A 11 32.60 -16.25 -26.45
C GLY A 11 33.05 -15.21 -27.47
N ILE A 12 32.32 -14.10 -27.57
CA ILE A 12 32.75 -12.91 -28.30
C ILE A 12 32.80 -11.77 -27.29
N ALA A 13 34.02 -11.29 -27.00
CA ALA A 13 34.24 -10.11 -26.18
C ALA A 13 34.06 -8.85 -27.03
N LEU A 14 33.27 -7.88 -26.54
CA LEU A 14 33.15 -6.57 -27.17
C LEU A 14 34.04 -5.57 -26.43
N THR A 15 35.01 -5.00 -27.14
CA THR A 15 36.03 -4.10 -26.56
C THR A 15 35.50 -2.69 -26.31
N LEU A 16 35.85 -2.15 -25.15
CA LEU A 16 35.51 -0.81 -24.68
C LEU A 16 36.48 0.24 -25.25
N SER A 17 35.98 1.26 -25.95
CA SER A 17 36.81 2.37 -26.45
C SER A 17 36.73 3.59 -25.53
N LEU A 18 37.81 3.85 -24.78
CA LEU A 18 38.03 5.11 -24.06
C LEU A 18 38.46 6.21 -25.04
N ALA A 19 37.89 7.40 -24.90
CA ALA A 19 38.43 8.63 -25.48
C ALA A 19 38.86 9.59 -24.35
N LEU A 20 40.17 9.79 -24.21
CA LEU A 20 40.76 10.82 -23.37
C LEU A 20 41.00 12.09 -24.21
N THR A 21 40.71 13.26 -23.66
CA THR A 21 41.30 14.52 -24.12
C THR A 21 41.59 15.43 -22.93
N ALA A 22 42.64 16.24 -23.03
CA ALA A 22 43.43 16.67 -21.87
C ALA A 22 43.21 18.13 -21.41
N CYS A 23 43.80 18.44 -20.25
CA CYS A 23 43.85 19.77 -19.62
C CYS A 23 44.85 20.73 -20.31
N GLY A 24 44.63 22.04 -20.18
CA GLY A 24 45.62 23.08 -20.52
C GLY A 24 45.14 24.48 -20.09
N PRO A 25 45.94 25.31 -19.38
CA PRO A 25 45.42 26.47 -18.63
C PRO A 25 45.65 27.83 -19.32
N GLY A 26 44.93 28.85 -18.84
CA GLY A 26 45.16 30.26 -19.18
C GLY A 26 44.74 31.18 -18.04
N THR A 27 45.71 31.70 -17.29
CA THR A 27 45.52 32.71 -16.23
C THR A 27 46.24 34.00 -16.59
N GLU A 28 45.54 35.12 -16.62
CA GLU A 28 46.13 36.45 -16.42
C GLU A 28 45.29 37.28 -15.46
N SER A 29 45.93 38.26 -14.82
CA SER A 29 45.43 38.98 -13.65
C SER A 29 45.88 40.43 -13.68
N LYS A 30 45.01 41.37 -13.25
CA LYS A 30 45.35 42.44 -12.29
C LYS A 30 44.16 43.33 -11.88
N THR A 31 43.71 43.13 -10.63
CA THR A 31 43.52 44.14 -9.56
C THR A 31 43.10 45.58 -9.87
N ALA A 32 42.06 46.08 -9.17
CA ALA A 32 42.21 47.07 -8.06
C ALA A 32 40.88 47.42 -7.32
N GLY A 33 40.90 47.34 -5.97
CA GLY A 33 40.00 48.07 -5.03
C GLY A 33 38.49 47.71 -4.99
N THR A 34 37.73 47.83 -3.88
CA THR A 34 38.02 48.22 -2.47
C THR A 34 36.87 47.72 -1.55
N LYS A 35 37.17 47.27 -0.32
CA LYS A 35 36.24 47.04 0.84
C LYS A 35 36.52 48.16 1.89
N PRO A 36 35.75 48.39 2.98
CA PRO A 36 34.70 47.58 3.63
C PRO A 36 33.30 48.25 3.51
N SER A 37 32.25 48.05 4.32
CA SER A 37 32.04 47.32 5.59
C SER A 37 30.56 46.87 5.78
N ALA A 38 30.24 46.34 6.96
CA ALA A 38 28.87 46.17 7.49
C ALA A 38 28.65 47.10 8.70
N ASN A 39 27.39 47.43 9.04
CA ASN A 39 26.98 47.69 10.42
C ASN A 39 25.46 47.51 10.61
N GLN A 40 25.05 47.10 11.81
CA GLN A 40 23.65 47.12 12.29
C GLN A 40 23.44 48.26 13.30
N VAL A 41 22.17 48.55 13.65
CA VAL A 41 21.61 48.74 15.02
C VAL A 41 20.33 49.60 14.97
N GLU A 42 19.18 48.93 15.03
CA GLU A 42 18.08 49.05 16.05
C GLU A 42 17.45 50.43 16.43
N PRO A 43 16.43 50.53 17.34
CA PRO A 43 15.03 50.77 16.93
C PRO A 43 14.37 52.06 17.50
N GLY A 44 13.10 52.31 17.11
CA GLY A 44 12.28 53.40 17.69
C GLY A 44 10.76 53.25 17.57
N THR A 45 10.06 53.39 18.70
CA THR A 45 8.62 53.71 18.91
C THR A 45 8.56 54.90 19.91
N PRO A 46 7.42 55.55 20.27
CA PRO A 46 5.99 55.14 20.17
C PRO A 46 4.99 56.28 19.82
N SER A 47 3.70 56.11 20.23
CA SER A 47 2.64 57.13 20.50
C SER A 47 1.46 57.18 19.50
N PRO A 48 0.23 57.63 19.89
CA PRO A 48 -0.60 57.17 21.03
C PRO A 48 -2.07 56.84 20.62
N ALA A 49 -2.90 56.45 21.60
CA ALA A 49 -4.35 56.19 21.44
C ALA A 49 -5.25 57.36 21.92
N PRO A 50 -6.56 57.35 21.60
CA PRO A 50 -7.57 57.97 22.46
C PRO A 50 -8.76 57.05 22.85
N ALA A 51 -9.56 57.53 23.79
CA ALA A 51 -10.37 56.79 24.76
C ALA A 51 -11.79 56.33 24.37
N SER A 52 -12.20 55.23 25.02
CA SER A 52 -13.44 55.03 25.82
C SER A 52 -14.83 55.49 25.31
N SER A 53 -15.69 54.51 25.02
CA SER A 53 -17.16 54.50 25.21
C SER A 53 -17.71 53.11 24.82
N ALA A 54 -18.63 52.41 25.50
CA ALA A 54 -19.17 52.47 26.87
C ALA A 54 -19.81 51.08 27.21
N ALA A 55 -20.49 50.91 28.36
CA ALA A 55 -21.26 49.69 28.71
C ALA A 55 -22.76 50.00 28.93
N PRO A 56 -23.65 49.01 28.73
CA PRO A 56 -24.54 48.61 29.83
C PRO A 56 -24.56 47.08 30.10
N GLN A 57 -24.83 46.72 31.36
CA GLN A 57 -25.06 45.34 31.83
C GLN A 57 -26.52 44.93 31.52
N SER A 58 -26.84 43.69 31.12
CA SER A 58 -27.21 42.54 31.99
C SER A 58 -28.05 41.55 31.14
N PRO A 59 -28.38 40.32 31.61
CA PRO A 59 -27.79 39.51 32.68
C PRO A 59 -27.28 38.14 32.16
N ALA A 60 -26.68 37.33 33.05
CA ALA A 60 -26.26 35.95 32.75
C ALA A 60 -27.44 34.96 32.77
N PRO A 61 -27.27 33.80 32.09
CA PRO A 61 -27.84 32.54 32.54
C PRO A 61 -26.75 31.59 33.06
N SER A 62 -27.01 30.96 34.20
CA SER A 62 -26.37 29.71 34.66
C SER A 62 -27.50 28.77 35.12
N PRO A 63 -27.24 27.48 35.37
CA PRO A 63 -27.19 26.49 34.30
C PRO A 63 -28.32 25.45 34.47
N SER A 64 -29.16 25.27 33.45
CA SER A 64 -30.10 24.14 33.44
C SER A 64 -29.43 22.90 32.86
N ALA A 65 -29.25 21.89 33.71
CA ALA A 65 -28.87 20.56 33.31
C ALA A 65 -29.93 19.96 32.36
N ASN A 66 -29.50 19.48 31.19
CA ASN A 66 -29.55 18.05 30.88
C ASN A 66 -28.71 17.76 29.63
N ALA A 67 -27.37 17.86 29.74
CA ALA A 67 -26.45 17.35 28.73
C ALA A 67 -26.41 15.82 28.85
N GLN A 68 -27.50 15.18 28.42
CA GLN A 68 -27.64 13.74 28.39
C GLN A 68 -26.56 13.20 27.45
N GLN A 69 -25.58 12.49 28.01
CA GLN A 69 -24.49 11.90 27.26
C GLN A 69 -25.09 11.09 26.11
N ALA A 70 -24.84 11.54 24.87
CA ALA A 70 -24.93 10.66 23.73
C ALA A 70 -23.82 9.63 23.89
N THR A 71 -24.14 8.53 24.57
CA THR A 71 -23.35 7.31 24.52
C THR A 71 -23.05 7.02 23.05
N PRO A 72 -21.78 6.85 22.64
CA PRO A 72 -21.52 6.36 21.29
C PRO A 72 -22.29 5.06 21.12
N ALA A 73 -23.14 4.99 20.09
CA ALA A 73 -23.85 3.77 19.78
C ALA A 73 -22.79 2.66 19.59
N PRO A 74 -22.98 1.46 20.17
CA PRO A 74 -22.01 0.39 20.02
C PRO A 74 -21.86 0.10 18.53
N SER A 75 -20.63 0.28 18.03
CA SER A 75 -20.27 -0.06 16.66
C SER A 75 -20.73 -1.49 16.39
N THR A 76 -21.71 -1.66 15.51
CA THR A 76 -22.26 -2.97 15.19
C THR A 76 -21.31 -3.71 14.24
N GLU A 77 -20.10 -4.00 14.72
CA GLU A 77 -19.31 -5.14 14.24
C GLU A 77 -20.07 -6.40 14.62
N ALA A 78 -21.10 -6.70 13.82
CA ALA A 78 -21.75 -7.99 13.84
C ALA A 78 -20.64 -9.03 13.63
N SER A 79 -20.44 -9.90 14.63
CA SER A 79 -19.41 -10.94 14.62
C SER A 79 -19.57 -11.81 13.38
N GLN A 80 -18.86 -11.46 12.31
CA GLN A 80 -18.87 -12.23 11.09
C GLN A 80 -18.16 -13.55 11.40
N LYS A 81 -18.92 -14.64 11.36
CA LYS A 81 -18.38 -15.99 11.56
C LYS A 81 -17.23 -16.21 10.58
N THR A 82 -16.05 -16.48 11.12
CA THR A 82 -14.86 -16.85 10.33
C THR A 82 -15.19 -18.08 9.49
N LYS A 83 -14.85 -18.01 8.19
CA LYS A 83 -15.10 -19.09 7.23
C LYS A 83 -13.83 -19.61 6.58
N TYR A 84 -12.82 -18.75 6.43
CA TYR A 84 -11.61 -19.04 5.66
C TYR A 84 -10.35 -18.83 6.49
N ARG A 85 -9.24 -19.42 6.06
CA ARG A 85 -7.88 -19.19 6.56
C ARG A 85 -6.91 -19.25 5.39
N ILE A 86 -5.70 -18.73 5.58
CA ILE A 86 -4.62 -18.83 4.59
C ILE A 86 -3.82 -20.11 4.88
N ASN A 87 -3.54 -20.93 3.86
CA ASN A 87 -2.74 -22.15 4.01
C ASN A 87 -1.23 -21.88 3.79
N SER A 88 -0.39 -22.93 3.86
CA SER A 88 1.06 -22.83 3.63
C SER A 88 1.49 -22.43 2.22
N ASN A 89 0.59 -22.55 1.24
CA ASN A 89 0.80 -22.14 -0.16
C ASN A 89 0.23 -20.74 -0.43
N TYR A 90 -0.31 -20.08 0.60
CA TYR A 90 -1.02 -18.81 0.56
C TYR A 90 -2.40 -18.82 -0.12
N ASP A 91 -2.98 -20.00 -0.36
CA ASP A 91 -4.37 -20.14 -0.81
C ASP A 91 -5.34 -19.78 0.32
N VAL A 92 -6.47 -19.18 -0.06
CA VAL A 92 -7.61 -19.01 0.84
C VAL A 92 -8.46 -20.28 0.86
N VAL A 93 -8.45 -20.99 1.99
CA VAL A 93 -9.14 -22.28 2.16
C VAL A 93 -10.20 -22.18 3.26
N PRO A 94 -11.32 -22.91 3.16
CA PRO A 94 -12.31 -22.90 4.23
C PRO A 94 -11.76 -23.56 5.49
N VAL A 95 -12.18 -23.06 6.66
CA VAL A 95 -11.87 -23.62 7.98
C VAL A 95 -12.58 -24.97 8.17
N ASP A 96 -13.81 -25.09 7.66
CA ASP A 96 -14.59 -26.32 7.62
C ASP A 96 -14.39 -27.05 6.28
N ALA A 97 -14.19 -28.37 6.31
CA ALA A 97 -14.03 -29.20 5.11
C ALA A 97 -15.26 -29.18 4.17
N SER A 98 -16.44 -28.84 4.68
CA SER A 98 -17.70 -28.65 3.93
C SER A 98 -17.91 -27.22 3.40
N GLY A 99 -17.03 -26.27 3.74
CA GLY A 99 -17.11 -24.89 3.28
C GLY A 99 -16.92 -24.75 1.77
N GLU A 100 -17.32 -23.60 1.24
CA GLU A 100 -17.16 -23.26 -0.18
C GLU A 100 -15.67 -23.22 -0.55
N LYS A 101 -15.28 -23.96 -1.59
CA LYS A 101 -13.86 -24.09 -2.02
C LYS A 101 -13.57 -23.28 -3.27
N LYS A 102 -14.58 -23.05 -4.10
CA LYS A 102 -14.45 -22.39 -5.40
C LYS A 102 -14.53 -20.88 -5.25
N VAL A 103 -13.59 -20.37 -4.46
CA VAL A 103 -13.48 -18.97 -4.07
C VAL A 103 -12.13 -18.42 -4.52
N VAL A 104 -12.02 -17.11 -4.65
CA VAL A 104 -10.73 -16.42 -4.82
C VAL A 104 -10.63 -15.24 -3.86
N LEU A 105 -9.40 -14.90 -3.47
CA LEU A 105 -9.07 -13.69 -2.74
C LEU A 105 -8.43 -12.69 -3.69
N LEU A 106 -9.00 -11.49 -3.80
CA LEU A 106 -8.48 -10.38 -4.60
C LEU A 106 -7.54 -9.55 -3.74
N THR A 107 -6.34 -9.25 -4.24
CA THR A 107 -5.36 -8.43 -3.51
C THR A 107 -4.65 -7.44 -4.44
N PHE A 108 -4.43 -6.23 -3.94
CA PHE A 108 -3.80 -5.13 -4.67
C PHE A 108 -2.65 -4.54 -3.87
N ASP A 109 -1.43 -4.55 -4.42
CA ASP A 109 -0.22 -4.05 -3.78
C ASP A 109 0.16 -2.62 -4.27
N ASP A 110 1.11 -2.01 -3.56
CA ASP A 110 1.67 -0.66 -3.77
C ASP A 110 0.68 0.52 -3.63
N GLY A 111 -0.39 0.34 -2.87
CA GLY A 111 -1.40 1.38 -2.65
C GLY A 111 -1.05 2.40 -1.55
N PRO A 112 -1.84 3.47 -1.40
CA PRO A 112 -2.78 3.98 -2.40
C PRO A 112 -2.04 4.74 -3.53
N LYS A 113 -2.64 4.76 -4.73
CA LYS A 113 -2.20 5.54 -5.91
C LYS A 113 -3.33 6.45 -6.41
N GLU A 114 -3.19 6.98 -7.62
CA GLU A 114 -4.05 8.02 -8.22
C GLU A 114 -5.56 7.83 -8.01
N LYS A 115 -6.20 8.86 -7.45
CA LYS A 115 -7.61 8.84 -7.01
C LYS A 115 -8.59 8.34 -8.08
N ALA A 116 -8.46 8.80 -9.33
CA ALA A 116 -9.39 8.43 -10.40
C ALA A 116 -9.27 6.95 -10.81
N MET A 117 -8.06 6.38 -10.78
CA MET A 117 -7.82 4.96 -11.03
C MET A 117 -8.41 4.13 -9.88
N LEU A 118 -8.16 4.55 -8.64
CA LEU A 118 -8.67 3.90 -7.45
C LEU A 118 -10.20 3.90 -7.39
N GLU A 119 -10.86 5.03 -7.69
CA GLU A 119 -12.32 5.14 -7.78
C GLU A 119 -12.92 4.22 -8.87
N SER A 120 -12.22 4.06 -10.01
CA SER A 120 -12.62 3.12 -11.06
C SER A 120 -12.53 1.65 -10.60
N MET A 121 -11.42 1.28 -9.95
CA MET A 121 -11.23 -0.07 -9.39
C MET A 121 -12.27 -0.40 -8.32
N LEU A 122 -12.52 0.53 -7.40
CA LEU A 122 -13.54 0.39 -6.36
C LEU A 122 -14.95 0.25 -6.97
N GLY A 123 -15.30 1.10 -7.94
CA GLY A 123 -16.58 1.00 -8.65
C GLY A 123 -16.79 -0.36 -9.36
N THR A 124 -15.70 -0.92 -9.90
CA THR A 124 -15.71 -2.26 -10.52
C THR A 124 -15.89 -3.36 -9.46
N LEU A 125 -15.18 -3.29 -8.32
CA LEU A 125 -15.39 -4.21 -7.21
C LEU A 125 -16.84 -4.17 -6.70
N ASP A 126 -17.42 -2.98 -6.57
CA ASP A 126 -18.81 -2.80 -6.10
C ASP A 126 -19.84 -3.34 -7.11
N LYS A 127 -19.62 -3.17 -8.42
CA LYS A 127 -20.44 -3.79 -9.49
C LYS A 127 -20.49 -5.32 -9.34
N HIS A 128 -19.36 -5.94 -9.05
CA HIS A 128 -19.22 -7.39 -8.83
C HIS A 128 -19.51 -7.83 -7.38
N LYS A 129 -19.87 -6.90 -6.48
CA LYS A 129 -20.03 -7.13 -5.03
C LYS A 129 -18.80 -7.79 -4.39
N ALA A 130 -17.63 -7.57 -4.99
CA ALA A 130 -16.37 -8.17 -4.64
C ALA A 130 -15.70 -7.39 -3.50
N LYS A 131 -15.02 -8.13 -2.62
CA LYS A 131 -14.15 -7.57 -1.58
C LYS A 131 -12.71 -7.99 -1.82
N ALA A 132 -11.79 -7.11 -1.43
CA ALA A 132 -10.37 -7.22 -1.69
C ALA A 132 -9.53 -6.70 -0.50
N ILE A 133 -8.26 -7.09 -0.48
CA ILE A 133 -7.25 -6.52 0.41
C ILE A 133 -6.37 -5.55 -0.40
N PHE A 134 -6.28 -4.30 0.04
CA PHE A 134 -5.35 -3.31 -0.50
C PHE A 134 -4.14 -3.23 0.43
N PHE A 135 -3.02 -3.81 0.00
CA PHE A 135 -1.75 -3.79 0.70
C PHE A 135 -1.03 -2.47 0.37
N MET A 136 -0.95 -1.59 1.37
CA MET A 136 -0.53 -0.21 1.17
C MET A 136 0.81 0.10 1.86
N ASN A 137 1.61 0.99 1.25
CA ASN A 137 2.88 1.42 1.81
C ASN A 137 2.68 2.59 2.80
N GLY A 138 3.35 2.57 3.94
CA GLY A 138 3.28 3.64 4.96
C GLY A 138 3.56 5.04 4.42
N THR A 139 4.58 5.18 3.58
CA THR A 139 4.90 6.42 2.86
C THR A 139 3.74 6.96 2.03
N ARG A 140 3.01 6.10 1.31
CA ARG A 140 1.85 6.48 0.49
C ARG A 140 0.64 6.82 1.33
N ILE A 141 0.36 6.05 2.39
CA ILE A 141 -0.71 6.34 3.35
C ILE A 141 -0.50 7.72 3.99
N LYS A 142 0.76 8.07 4.32
CA LYS A 142 1.12 9.38 4.88
C LYS A 142 0.98 10.53 3.88
N GLN A 143 1.17 10.28 2.58
CA GLN A 143 1.02 11.28 1.52
C GLN A 143 -0.45 11.48 1.12
N HIS A 144 -1.23 10.39 1.12
CA HIS A 144 -2.62 10.34 0.62
C HIS A 144 -3.57 9.62 1.61
N PRO A 145 -3.70 10.10 2.86
CA PRO A 145 -4.53 9.46 3.87
C PRO A 145 -6.02 9.43 3.47
N GLU A 146 -6.47 10.39 2.66
CA GLU A 146 -7.81 10.45 2.09
C GLU A 146 -8.15 9.26 1.19
N LEU A 147 -7.15 8.68 0.52
CA LEU A 147 -7.34 7.55 -0.41
C LEU A 147 -7.36 6.21 0.32
N ALA A 148 -6.48 6.05 1.32
CA ALA A 148 -6.55 4.93 2.26
C ALA A 148 -7.90 4.91 3.01
N LYS A 149 -8.38 6.08 3.45
CA LYS A 149 -9.71 6.21 4.05
C LYS A 149 -10.84 5.90 3.05
N LEU A 150 -10.74 6.35 1.80
CA LEU A 150 -11.72 6.02 0.76
C LEU A 150 -11.86 4.49 0.57
N ILE A 151 -10.76 3.75 0.52
CA ILE A 151 -10.76 2.29 0.40
C ILE A 151 -11.50 1.65 1.59
N HIS A 152 -11.20 2.11 2.81
CA HIS A 152 -11.86 1.63 4.03
C HIS A 152 -13.35 1.98 4.07
N ASP A 153 -13.74 3.19 3.68
CA ASP A 153 -15.13 3.65 3.68
C ASP A 153 -15.98 2.96 2.58
N ARG A 154 -15.35 2.39 1.54
CA ARG A 154 -15.98 1.41 0.61
C ARG A 154 -16.06 -0.01 1.18
N GLY A 155 -15.65 -0.20 2.44
CA GLY A 155 -15.64 -1.48 3.14
C GLY A 155 -14.71 -2.50 2.48
N GLN A 156 -13.55 -2.07 1.98
CA GLN A 156 -12.47 -2.94 1.54
C GLN A 156 -11.45 -3.10 2.69
N ALA A 157 -10.68 -4.19 2.70
CA ALA A 157 -9.72 -4.42 3.77
C ALA A 157 -8.39 -3.68 3.51
N LEU A 158 -7.89 -2.98 4.51
CA LEU A 158 -6.55 -2.38 4.47
C LEU A 158 -5.51 -3.39 4.97
N GLY A 159 -4.45 -3.59 4.19
CA GLY A 159 -3.31 -4.44 4.48
C GLY A 159 -2.01 -3.64 4.56
N ASN A 160 -1.04 -4.17 5.30
CA ASN A 160 0.27 -3.57 5.50
C ASN A 160 1.27 -4.09 4.44
N HIS A 161 1.90 -3.17 3.69
CA HIS A 161 2.92 -3.47 2.66
C HIS A 161 4.26 -2.78 2.91
N SER A 162 4.66 -2.77 4.18
CA SER A 162 5.81 -2.04 4.72
C SER A 162 5.77 -0.51 4.57
N TRP A 163 6.70 0.21 5.19
CA TRP A 163 6.73 1.67 5.15
C TRP A 163 7.26 2.21 3.80
N ASP A 164 8.44 1.73 3.38
CA ASP A 164 9.18 2.21 2.19
C ASP A 164 9.25 1.23 1.02
N HIS A 165 8.55 0.08 1.08
CA HIS A 165 8.65 -1.00 0.09
C HIS A 165 10.10 -1.56 -0.10
N VAL A 166 10.85 -1.67 1.01
CA VAL A 166 12.20 -2.29 1.01
C VAL A 166 12.13 -3.82 1.04
N ASP A 167 13.20 -4.49 0.59
CA ASP A 167 13.35 -5.95 0.70
C ASP A 167 13.60 -6.37 2.15
N LEU A 168 12.52 -6.61 2.90
CA LEU A 168 12.53 -6.91 4.34
C LEU A 168 13.33 -8.16 4.72
N LYS A 169 13.64 -9.05 3.78
CA LYS A 169 14.54 -10.19 4.01
C LYS A 169 15.99 -9.75 4.19
N LYS A 170 16.39 -8.62 3.60
CA LYS A 170 17.72 -8.02 3.63
C LYS A 170 17.83 -6.81 4.57
N GLU A 171 16.70 -6.30 5.04
CA GLU A 171 16.59 -5.16 5.95
C GLU A 171 17.20 -5.45 7.33
N ASN A 172 17.63 -4.40 8.05
CA ASN A 172 18.08 -4.55 9.44
C ASN A 172 16.89 -4.98 10.33
N PRO A 173 16.99 -6.05 11.13
CA PRO A 173 15.96 -6.44 12.10
C PRO A 173 15.45 -5.29 13.00
N ASP A 174 16.31 -4.33 13.36
CA ASP A 174 15.92 -3.17 14.18
C ASP A 174 14.95 -2.24 13.45
N ASN A 175 15.06 -2.14 12.12
CA ASN A 175 14.17 -1.33 11.27
C ASN A 175 12.81 -2.00 11.03
N LEU A 176 12.62 -3.28 11.40
CA LEU A 176 11.35 -3.98 11.17
C LEU A 176 10.17 -3.39 11.98
N GLU A 177 10.44 -2.69 13.09
CA GLU A 177 9.38 -1.94 13.78
C GLU A 177 8.91 -0.75 12.94
N HIS A 178 9.83 0.09 12.45
CA HIS A 178 9.48 1.19 11.55
C HIS A 178 8.78 0.70 10.28
N GLN A 179 9.31 -0.37 9.66
CA GLN A 179 8.73 -0.89 8.43
C GLN A 179 7.35 -1.52 8.62
N ILE A 180 7.03 -2.13 9.77
CA ILE A 180 5.76 -2.88 9.95
C ILE A 180 4.85 -2.22 10.99
N GLY A 181 5.36 -1.90 12.18
CA GLY A 181 4.61 -1.32 13.29
C GLY A 181 4.06 0.08 13.00
N ASP A 182 4.85 0.99 12.42
CA ASP A 182 4.37 2.34 12.09
C ASP A 182 3.22 2.31 11.06
N VAL A 183 3.22 1.32 10.17
CA VAL A 183 2.12 1.07 9.21
C VAL A 183 0.88 0.50 9.93
N VAL A 184 1.05 -0.31 10.98
CA VAL A 184 -0.07 -0.74 11.84
C VAL A 184 -0.68 0.46 12.56
N GLN A 185 0.17 1.33 13.14
CA GLN A 185 -0.26 2.51 13.87
C GLN A 185 -1.04 3.49 12.98
N ILE A 186 -0.49 3.91 11.84
CA ILE A 186 -1.16 4.90 10.97
C ILE A 186 -2.49 4.38 10.40
N LEU A 187 -2.61 3.06 10.19
CA LEU A 187 -3.87 2.44 9.77
C LEU A 187 -4.88 2.36 10.92
N GLU A 188 -4.46 2.00 12.14
CA GLU A 188 -5.32 2.00 13.33
C GLU A 188 -5.81 3.41 13.70
N GLU A 189 -4.95 4.42 13.63
CA GLU A 189 -5.30 5.83 13.83
C GLU A 189 -6.32 6.33 12.81
N MET A 190 -6.24 5.85 11.55
CA MET A 190 -7.13 6.26 10.46
C MET A 190 -8.50 5.59 10.49
N THR A 191 -8.57 4.30 10.82
CA THR A 191 -9.80 3.49 10.73
C THR A 191 -10.44 3.19 12.08
N GLY A 192 -9.73 3.44 13.18
CA GLY A 192 -10.13 2.98 14.53
C GLY A 192 -10.00 1.47 14.74
N SER A 193 -9.36 0.74 13.82
CA SER A 193 -9.20 -0.73 13.88
C SER A 193 -7.84 -1.16 13.33
N LYS A 194 -7.21 -2.15 13.97
CA LYS A 194 -5.91 -2.66 13.50
C LYS A 194 -6.04 -3.33 12.14
N PRO A 195 -5.12 -3.07 11.18
CA PRO A 195 -5.04 -3.88 9.98
C PRO A 195 -4.78 -5.34 10.35
N ARG A 196 -5.34 -6.27 9.57
CA ARG A 196 -5.32 -7.71 9.88
C ARG A 196 -4.34 -8.50 9.01
N PHE A 197 -3.82 -7.88 7.96
CA PHE A 197 -3.08 -8.55 6.89
C PHE A 197 -1.73 -7.88 6.67
N PHE A 198 -0.72 -8.69 6.39
CA PHE A 198 0.60 -8.24 6.01
C PHE A 198 1.13 -9.05 4.83
N ARG A 199 1.69 -8.34 3.84
CA ARG A 199 2.43 -8.93 2.74
C ARG A 199 3.78 -8.22 2.65
N PRO A 200 4.92 -8.93 2.70
CA PRO A 200 6.21 -8.28 2.50
C PRO A 200 6.38 -7.87 1.02
N PRO A 201 7.00 -6.70 0.75
CA PRO A 201 7.48 -6.32 -0.58
C PRO A 201 8.20 -7.45 -1.29
N TYR A 202 7.97 -7.59 -2.59
CA TYR A 202 8.56 -8.64 -3.44
C TYR A 202 8.26 -10.09 -3.01
N GLY A 203 7.33 -10.31 -2.06
CA GLY A 203 7.16 -11.59 -1.37
C GLY A 203 8.36 -11.99 -0.49
N SER A 204 9.29 -11.07 -0.22
CA SER A 204 10.60 -11.35 0.36
C SER A 204 10.61 -11.16 1.87
N GLY A 205 10.45 -12.26 2.60
CA GLY A 205 10.51 -12.30 4.06
C GLY A 205 11.48 -13.35 4.61
N ASN A 206 11.78 -13.24 5.90
CA ASN A 206 12.49 -14.23 6.71
C ASN A 206 11.74 -14.43 8.04
N ASP A 207 12.28 -15.24 8.95
CA ASP A 207 11.58 -15.55 10.21
C ASP A 207 11.51 -14.36 11.19
N ALA A 208 12.43 -13.38 11.09
CA ALA A 208 12.32 -12.12 11.85
C ALA A 208 11.14 -11.26 11.34
N VAL A 209 10.95 -11.17 10.02
CA VAL A 209 9.81 -10.51 9.40
C VAL A 209 8.49 -11.18 9.80
N LYS A 210 8.41 -12.51 9.74
CA LYS A 210 7.23 -13.27 10.21
C LYS A 210 6.97 -13.09 11.70
N ALA A 211 8.01 -13.08 12.52
CA ALA A 211 7.89 -12.86 13.96
C ALA A 211 7.39 -11.44 14.28
N LYS A 212 7.85 -10.42 13.55
CA LYS A 212 7.36 -9.05 13.68
C LYS A 212 5.89 -8.92 13.26
N ALA A 213 5.51 -9.48 12.11
CA ALA A 213 4.12 -9.54 11.67
C ALA A 213 3.22 -10.23 12.71
N LYS A 214 3.66 -11.36 13.27
CA LYS A 214 2.97 -12.08 14.35
C LYS A 214 2.86 -11.28 15.64
N ALA A 215 3.88 -10.52 16.02
CA ALA A 215 3.84 -9.65 17.22
C ALA A 215 2.75 -8.56 17.09
N HIS A 216 2.53 -8.06 15.88
CA HIS A 216 1.44 -7.15 15.53
C HIS A 216 0.11 -7.84 15.17
N GLN A 217 0.00 -9.16 15.37
CA GLN A 217 -1.20 -9.98 15.10
C GLN A 217 -1.63 -9.97 13.62
N LEU A 218 -0.69 -9.70 12.71
CA LEU A 218 -0.93 -9.66 11.26
C LEU A 218 -0.87 -11.07 10.66
N ILE A 219 -1.85 -11.39 9.81
CA ILE A 219 -1.82 -12.57 8.95
C ILE A 219 -0.80 -12.31 7.83
N TYR A 220 0.37 -12.94 7.94
CA TYR A 220 1.41 -12.92 6.91
C TYR A 220 0.95 -13.76 5.70
N MET A 221 1.00 -13.20 4.50
CA MET A 221 0.80 -13.95 3.25
C MET A 221 1.62 -13.38 2.09
N THR A 222 1.88 -14.20 1.07
CA THR A 222 2.21 -13.69 -0.27
C THR A 222 1.01 -13.91 -1.20
N TRP A 223 1.13 -14.72 -2.25
CA TRP A 223 0.08 -15.02 -3.23
C TRP A 223 0.27 -16.44 -3.79
N SER A 224 -0.79 -17.01 -4.37
CA SER A 224 -0.73 -18.30 -5.09
C SER A 224 -1.10 -18.20 -6.57
N ASN A 225 -1.53 -17.02 -7.03
CA ASN A 225 -1.82 -16.72 -8.42
C ASN A 225 -1.29 -15.30 -8.73
N GLY A 226 -0.37 -15.17 -9.70
CA GLY A 226 0.27 -13.88 -10.03
C GLY A 226 -0.21 -13.33 -11.38
N SER A 227 -0.74 -12.10 -11.39
CA SER A 227 -1.25 -11.49 -12.62
C SER A 227 -0.17 -11.05 -13.63
N MET A 228 1.07 -10.87 -13.17
CA MET A 228 2.21 -10.32 -13.93
C MET A 228 1.96 -8.91 -14.49
N ASP A 229 1.04 -8.15 -13.88
CA ASP A 229 0.75 -6.76 -14.27
C ASP A 229 1.96 -5.82 -14.09
N TRP A 230 2.85 -6.11 -13.16
CA TRP A 230 4.12 -5.40 -12.95
C TRP A 230 5.15 -5.58 -14.09
N GLU A 231 4.97 -6.54 -15.00
CA GLU A 231 5.82 -6.68 -16.20
C GLU A 231 5.50 -5.63 -17.29
N MET A 232 4.42 -4.88 -17.12
CA MET A 232 3.89 -3.95 -18.10
C MET A 232 4.32 -2.50 -17.84
N SER A 233 4.06 -1.63 -18.81
CA SER A 233 4.35 -0.20 -18.71
C SER A 233 3.33 0.64 -19.47
N ALA A 234 3.29 1.94 -19.22
CA ALA A 234 2.41 2.87 -19.93
C ALA A 234 2.60 2.86 -21.47
N LYS A 235 3.77 2.45 -21.97
CA LYS A 235 4.06 2.32 -23.42
C LYS A 235 3.82 0.91 -23.98
N LYS A 236 3.71 -0.09 -23.11
CA LYS A 236 3.58 -1.50 -23.46
C LYS A 236 2.85 -2.23 -22.32
N ASN A 237 1.53 -2.20 -22.39
CA ASN A 237 0.63 -2.94 -21.52
C ASN A 237 -0.38 -3.70 -22.39
N ASP A 238 -1.02 -4.69 -21.78
CA ASP A 238 -2.02 -5.55 -22.39
C ASP A 238 -2.96 -6.05 -21.29
N PRO A 239 -4.07 -5.34 -21.01
CA PRO A 239 -5.06 -5.74 -20.01
C PRO A 239 -5.58 -7.17 -20.21
N ASP A 240 -5.68 -7.65 -21.45
CA ASP A 240 -6.14 -9.01 -21.75
C ASP A 240 -5.12 -10.07 -21.36
N LYS A 241 -3.81 -9.76 -21.45
CA LYS A 241 -2.76 -10.65 -20.93
C LYS A 241 -2.85 -10.81 -19.40
N ILE A 242 -3.26 -9.78 -18.65
CA ILE A 242 -3.48 -9.87 -17.19
C ILE A 242 -4.56 -10.91 -16.90
N VAL A 243 -5.70 -10.83 -17.62
CA VAL A 243 -6.80 -11.80 -17.51
C VAL A 243 -6.29 -13.20 -17.86
N ALA A 244 -5.56 -13.36 -18.97
CA ALA A 244 -5.03 -14.65 -19.39
C ALA A 244 -4.10 -15.28 -18.33
N ASN A 245 -3.12 -14.53 -17.81
CA ASN A 245 -2.18 -15.00 -16.79
C ASN A 245 -2.89 -15.49 -15.52
N VAL A 246 -3.89 -14.74 -15.04
CA VAL A 246 -4.66 -15.13 -13.84
C VAL A 246 -5.49 -16.38 -14.11
N LEU A 247 -6.14 -16.47 -15.27
CA LEU A 247 -6.99 -17.61 -15.64
C LEU A 247 -6.19 -18.90 -15.92
N GLU A 248 -4.95 -18.80 -16.38
CA GLU A 248 -4.04 -19.95 -16.58
C GLU A 248 -3.63 -20.60 -15.24
N GLN A 249 -3.41 -19.78 -14.22
CA GLN A 249 -3.03 -20.22 -12.86
C GLN A 249 -4.23 -20.52 -11.95
N LEU A 250 -5.47 -20.33 -12.41
CA LEU A 250 -6.67 -20.28 -11.57
C LEU A 250 -7.05 -21.65 -10.98
N HIS A 251 -7.18 -21.70 -9.65
CA HIS A 251 -7.57 -22.88 -8.89
C HIS A 251 -8.47 -22.51 -7.68
N PRO A 252 -9.22 -23.47 -7.11
CA PRO A 252 -10.00 -23.27 -5.88
C PRO A 252 -9.13 -22.70 -4.75
N GLY A 253 -9.45 -21.50 -4.27
CA GLY A 253 -8.70 -20.81 -3.22
C GLY A 253 -7.58 -19.88 -3.72
N SER A 254 -7.44 -19.61 -5.02
CA SER A 254 -6.41 -18.71 -5.54
C SER A 254 -6.40 -17.35 -4.84
N ASN A 255 -5.24 -16.99 -4.29
CA ASN A 255 -4.93 -15.66 -3.78
C ASN A 255 -4.23 -14.87 -4.89
N ILE A 256 -4.96 -13.96 -5.51
CA ILE A 256 -4.59 -13.28 -6.75
C ILE A 256 -3.85 -11.98 -6.42
N LEU A 257 -2.55 -11.94 -6.74
CA LEU A 257 -1.73 -10.72 -6.70
C LEU A 257 -1.98 -9.86 -7.95
N MET A 258 -2.36 -8.62 -7.70
CA MET A 258 -2.38 -7.50 -8.64
C MET A 258 -1.77 -6.27 -7.94
N HIS A 259 -1.57 -5.20 -8.69
CA HIS A 259 -1.16 -3.89 -8.17
C HIS A 259 -2.16 -2.82 -8.58
N GLU A 260 -2.22 -1.72 -7.84
CA GLU A 260 -2.89 -0.51 -8.33
C GLU A 260 -2.15 0.04 -9.56
N LEU A 261 -2.58 -0.32 -10.78
CA LEU A 261 -1.98 0.07 -12.06
C LEU A 261 -3.07 0.33 -13.11
N PRO A 262 -2.88 1.25 -14.10
CA PRO A 262 -3.93 1.62 -15.05
C PRO A 262 -4.46 0.44 -15.85
N TRP A 263 -3.56 -0.39 -16.39
CA TRP A 263 -3.92 -1.59 -17.15
C TRP A 263 -4.60 -2.67 -16.29
N THR A 264 -4.30 -2.72 -14.99
CA THR A 264 -5.01 -3.60 -14.04
C THR A 264 -6.42 -3.10 -13.79
N ALA A 265 -6.62 -1.79 -13.65
CA ALA A 265 -7.95 -1.19 -13.55
C ALA A 265 -8.79 -1.43 -14.82
N GLU A 266 -8.17 -1.35 -16.00
CA GLU A 266 -8.80 -1.67 -17.30
C GLU A 266 -9.17 -3.16 -17.42
N ALA A 267 -8.32 -4.08 -16.92
CA ALA A 267 -8.56 -5.52 -16.96
C ALA A 267 -9.61 -6.02 -15.95
N LEU A 268 -9.80 -5.30 -14.83
CA LEU A 268 -10.47 -5.82 -13.64
C LEU A 268 -11.91 -6.28 -13.92
N ASP A 269 -12.69 -5.50 -14.66
CA ASP A 269 -14.10 -5.81 -14.96
C ASP A 269 -14.25 -7.13 -15.75
N LYS A 270 -13.37 -7.33 -16.73
CA LYS A 270 -13.29 -8.54 -17.54
C LYS A 270 -12.79 -9.73 -16.71
N LEU A 271 -11.80 -9.52 -15.85
CA LEU A 271 -11.28 -10.57 -14.97
C LEU A 271 -12.36 -11.08 -14.01
N LEU A 272 -13.05 -10.19 -13.30
CA LEU A 272 -14.10 -10.57 -12.35
C LEU A 272 -15.26 -11.28 -13.07
N THR A 273 -15.68 -10.76 -14.22
CA THR A 273 -16.69 -11.40 -15.09
C THR A 273 -16.29 -12.83 -15.51
N GLU A 274 -15.02 -13.07 -15.88
CA GLU A 274 -14.56 -14.42 -16.27
C GLU A 274 -14.41 -15.37 -15.07
N LEU A 275 -14.06 -14.87 -13.88
CA LEU A 275 -14.05 -15.63 -12.64
C LEU A 275 -15.47 -16.09 -12.26
N GLU A 276 -16.45 -15.18 -12.31
CA GLU A 276 -17.87 -15.48 -12.08
C GLU A 276 -18.44 -16.48 -13.08
N LYS A 277 -18.15 -16.31 -14.39
CA LYS A 277 -18.53 -17.29 -15.44
C LYS A 277 -17.94 -18.67 -15.20
N LYS A 278 -16.71 -18.73 -14.69
CA LYS A 278 -16.07 -19.99 -14.29
C LYS A 278 -16.65 -20.54 -12.98
N GLY A 279 -17.54 -19.82 -12.30
CA GLY A 279 -18.23 -20.23 -11.08
C GLY A 279 -17.39 -20.03 -9.82
N TYR A 280 -16.53 -19.01 -9.79
CA TYR A 280 -15.83 -18.58 -8.58
C TYR A 280 -16.57 -17.44 -7.88
N THR A 281 -16.53 -17.42 -6.55
CA THR A 281 -17.00 -16.30 -5.71
C THR A 281 -15.82 -15.56 -5.06
N PHE A 282 -16.05 -14.32 -4.63
CA PHE A 282 -15.02 -13.49 -4.01
C PHE A 282 -15.07 -13.60 -2.49
N VAL A 283 -13.94 -13.88 -1.85
CA VAL A 283 -13.85 -13.94 -0.39
C VAL A 283 -13.94 -12.53 0.21
N ASP A 284 -14.86 -12.34 1.15
CA ASP A 284 -14.81 -11.20 2.07
C ASP A 284 -13.62 -11.38 3.03
N PRO A 285 -12.59 -10.51 3.00
CA PRO A 285 -11.44 -10.62 3.89
C PRO A 285 -11.82 -10.59 5.37
N ALA A 286 -12.95 -9.97 5.75
CA ALA A 286 -13.43 -10.01 7.13
C ALA A 286 -13.61 -11.45 7.65
N GLN A 287 -13.95 -12.40 6.76
CA GLN A 287 -14.23 -13.80 7.08
C GLN A 287 -12.98 -14.69 7.15
N ILE A 288 -11.79 -14.14 6.88
CA ILE A 288 -10.50 -14.85 7.04
C ILE A 288 -10.09 -14.84 8.51
N THR A 289 -9.66 -15.96 9.08
CA THR A 289 -9.07 -16.07 10.43
C THR A 289 -7.54 -16.18 10.39
N ALA A 290 -6.92 -15.80 11.51
CA ALA A 290 -5.48 -15.98 11.76
C ALA A 290 -5.15 -17.33 12.41
N GLU A 291 -6.15 -18.17 12.69
CA GLU A 291 -5.99 -19.37 13.52
C GLU A 291 -5.10 -20.46 12.88
N SER A 292 -3.92 -20.58 13.50
CA SER A 292 -3.12 -21.78 13.83
C SER A 292 -2.98 -22.89 12.78
#